data_AF-A0A1G6ZBU4-F1
#
_entry.id   AF-A0A1G6ZBU4-F1
#
_cell.length_a   1.000
_cell.length_b   1.000
_cell.length_c   1.000
_cell.angle_alpha   90.00
_cell.angle_beta   90.00
_cell.angle_gamma   90.00
#
_symmetry.space_group_name_H-M   'P 1'
#
loop_
_entity.id
_entity.type
_entity.pdbx_description
1 polymer ?
#
loop_
_entity_poly.entity_id
_entity_poly.type
_entity_poly.pdbx_seq_one_letter_code
_entity_poly.pdbx_strand_id
1 'polypeptide(L)' 'MPWHNGDYPPSYKNQPKKIRDKATEIANEVLKTTGNEGEAIATGLKQARAHFGNLEKKKAKDE' A
#
# COMPACT_ATOMS: atom_id res chain seq x y z
N MET A 1 -0.04 14.68 1.38
CA MET A 1 -1.04 14.76 2.50
C MET A 1 -1.26 13.39 3.11
N PRO A 2 -1.63 13.26 4.40
CA PRO A 2 -2.05 11.97 4.95
C PRO A 2 -3.33 11.54 4.24
N TRP A 3 -3.28 10.52 3.37
CA TRP A 3 -4.44 10.10 2.59
C TRP A 3 -5.52 9.60 3.56
N HIS A 4 -6.69 10.22 3.50
CA HIS A 4 -7.82 9.88 4.36
C HIS A 4 -9.01 9.48 3.49
N ASN A 5 -9.53 8.27 3.72
CA ASN A 5 -10.85 7.76 3.30
C ASN A 5 -11.44 8.32 1.98
N GLY A 6 -10.68 8.32 0.88
CA GLY A 6 -11.23 8.64 -0.44
C GLY A 6 -10.27 9.36 -1.37
N ASP A 7 -9.33 10.14 -0.82
CA ASP A 7 -8.32 10.82 -1.62
C ASP A 7 -7.10 9.91 -1.82
N TYR A 8 -7.25 8.97 -2.75
CA TYR A 8 -6.17 8.05 -3.11
C TYR A 8 -5.45 8.55 -4.37
N PRO A 9 -4.12 8.39 -4.45
CA PRO A 9 -3.40 8.64 -5.68
C PRO A 9 -3.99 7.78 -6.81
N PRO A 10 -3.95 8.24 -8.07
CA PRO A 10 -4.50 7.49 -9.20
C PRO A 10 -3.93 6.06 -9.28
N SER A 11 -2.68 5.86 -8.86
CA SER A 11 -2.04 4.53 -8.76
C SER A 11 -2.75 3.55 -7.81
N TYR A 12 -3.47 4.05 -6.79
CA TYR A 12 -4.19 3.24 -5.81
C TYR A 12 -5.66 3.02 -6.21
N LYS A 13 -6.22 3.87 -7.07
CA LYS A 13 -7.61 3.73 -7.55
C LYS A 13 -7.84 2.43 -8.33
N ASN A 14 -6.82 1.96 -9.06
CA ASN A 14 -6.86 0.66 -9.76
C ASN A 14 -6.55 -0.55 -8.86
N GLN A 15 -6.35 -0.36 -7.54
CA GLN A 15 -6.00 -1.43 -6.61
C GLN A 15 -7.22 -1.87 -5.79
N PRO A 16 -7.29 -3.15 -5.37
CA PRO A 16 -8.35 -3.62 -4.51
C PRO A 16 -8.36 -2.87 -3.17
N LYS A 17 -9.56 -2.72 -2.59
CA LYS A 17 -9.81 -1.93 -1.37
C LYS A 17 -8.89 -2.31 -0.20
N LYS A 18 -8.51 -3.58 -0.08
CA LYS A 18 -7.58 -4.07 0.94
C LYS A 18 -6.15 -3.58 0.75
N ILE A 19 -5.67 -3.50 -0.50
CA ILE A 19 -4.31 -3.05 -0.83
C ILE A 19 -4.20 -1.54 -0.63
N ARG A 20 -5.16 -0.75 -1.12
CA ARG A 20 -5.11 0.71 -0.98
C ARG A 20 -5.13 1.18 0.48
N ASP A 21 -5.90 0.51 1.34
CA ASP A 21 -6.02 0.83 2.75
C ASP A 21 -4.66 0.62 3.45
N LYS A 22 -4.09 -0.58 3.27
CA LYS A 22 -2.77 -0.93 3.79
C LYS A 22 -1.66 -0.05 3.21
N ALA A 23 -1.70 0.23 1.92
CA ALA A 23 -0.71 1.06 1.25
C ALA A 23 -0.73 2.50 1.80
N THR A 24 -1.92 3.02 2.09
CA THR A 24 -2.13 4.33 2.69
C THR A 24 -1.57 4.41 4.11
N GLU A 25 -1.82 3.39 4.94
CA GLU A 25 -1.22 3.32 6.28
C GLU A 25 0.32 3.40 6.23
N ILE A 26 0.94 2.56 5.38
CA ILE A 26 2.40 2.46 5.27
C ILE A 26 2.97 3.74 4.69
N ALA A 27 2.34 4.28 3.66
CA ALA A 27 2.85 5.46 2.99
C ALA A 27 2.64 6.72 3.85
N ASN A 28 1.62 6.78 4.72
CA ASN A 28 1.50 7.86 5.73
C ASN A 28 2.66 7.83 6.73
N GLU A 29 3.12 6.64 7.16
CA GLU A 29 4.29 6.48 8.03
C GLU A 29 5.58 6.89 7.31
N VAL A 30 5.78 6.38 6.09
CA VAL A 30 6.96 6.72 5.25
C VAL A 30 6.99 8.22 4.97
N LEU A 31 5.85 8.84 4.64
CA LEU A 31 5.76 10.28 4.37
C LEU A 31 6.18 11.11 5.59
N LYS A 32 5.83 10.70 6.81
CA LYS A 32 6.29 11.38 8.03
C LYS A 32 7.81 11.31 8.21
N THR A 33 8.43 10.21 7.77
CA THR A 33 9.87 9.98 7.92
C THR A 33 10.70 10.63 6.82
N THR A 34 10.32 10.46 5.55
CA THR A 34 11.14 10.92 4.41
C THR A 34 10.70 12.29 3.90
N GLY A 35 9.43 12.66 4.10
CA GLY A 35 8.83 13.86 3.53
C GLY A 35 8.62 13.79 2.00
N ASN A 36 9.00 12.69 1.36
CA ASN A 36 8.89 12.52 -0.09
C ASN A 36 7.60 11.78 -0.46
N GLU A 37 6.65 12.51 -1.02
CA GLU A 37 5.34 11.97 -1.41
C GLU A 37 5.48 10.84 -2.43
N GLY A 38 6.23 11.03 -3.51
CA GLY A 38 6.40 10.01 -4.56
C GLY A 38 6.99 8.70 -4.03
N GLU A 39 7.98 8.82 -3.14
CA GLU A 39 8.64 7.67 -2.51
C GLU A 39 7.72 6.95 -1.52
N ALA A 40 6.93 7.71 -0.74
CA ALA A 40 5.91 7.16 0.12
C ALA A 40 4.86 6.37 -0.67
N ILE A 41 4.32 6.93 -1.77
CA ILE A 41 3.29 6.25 -2.59
C ILE A 41 3.81 4.90 -3.13
N ALA A 42 5.01 4.93 -3.71
CA ALA A 42 5.63 3.75 -4.30
C ALA A 42 5.93 2.69 -3.24
N THR A 43 6.47 3.11 -2.10
CA THR A 43 6.83 2.22 -0.99
C THR A 43 5.60 1.58 -0.35
N GLY A 44 4.56 2.37 -0.05
CA GLY A 44 3.31 1.85 0.52
C GLY A 44 2.63 0.85 -0.40
N LEU A 45 2.58 1.13 -1.71
CA LEU A 45 1.98 0.19 -2.66
C LEU A 45 2.78 -1.10 -2.78
N LYS A 46 4.11 -1.00 -2.85
CA LYS A 46 5.00 -2.15 -2.95
C LYS A 46 4.89 -3.04 -1.71
N GLN A 47 4.90 -2.46 -0.51
CA GLN A 47 4.74 -3.22 0.73
C GLN A 47 3.34 -3.80 0.89
N ALA A 48 2.28 -3.04 0.58
CA ALA A 48 0.92 -3.57 0.62
C ALA A 48 0.75 -4.74 -0.34
N ARG A 49 1.19 -4.59 -1.60
CA ARG A 49 1.17 -5.69 -2.58
C ARG A 49 2.00 -6.88 -2.13
N ALA A 50 3.16 -6.68 -1.53
CA ALA A 50 3.96 -7.77 -0.98
C ALA A 50 3.23 -8.48 0.17
N HIS A 51 2.60 -7.73 1.08
CA HIS A 51 1.85 -8.29 2.20
C HIS A 51 0.70 -9.18 1.72
N PHE A 52 -0.05 -8.75 0.71
CA PHE A 52 -1.17 -9.53 0.17
C PHE A 52 -0.76 -10.59 -0.86
N GLY A 53 0.22 -10.32 -1.72
CA GLY A 53 0.73 -11.30 -2.70
C GLY A 53 1.48 -12.46 -2.05
N ASN A 54 2.05 -12.26 -0.86
CA ASN A 54 2.66 -13.34 -0.09
C ASN A 54 1.62 -14.21 0.64
N LEU A 55 0.38 -13.71 0.85
CA LEU A 55 -0.74 -14.52 1.34
C LEU A 55 -1.18 -15.54 0.29
N GLU A 56 -1.15 -15.19 -0.99
CA GLU A 56 -1.50 -16.12 -2.08
C GLU A 56 -0.44 -17.22 -2.24
N LYS A 57 0.85 -16.89 -2.11
CA LYS A 57 1.93 -17.89 -2.15
C LYS A 57 1.98 -18.80 -0.92
N LYS A 58 1.51 -18.34 0.25
CA LYS A 58 1.42 -19.20 1.44
C LYS A 58 0.27 -20.20 1.36
N LYS A 59 -0.85 -19.85 0.71
CA LYS A 59 -1.96 -20.81 0.50
C LYS A 59 -1.59 -21.96 -0.44
N ALA A 60 -0.73 -21.71 -1.43
CA ALA A 60 -0.32 -22.74 -2.39
C ALA A 60 0.74 -23.73 -1.85
N LYS A 61 1.19 -23.58 -0.60
CA LYS A 61 2.25 -24.43 -0.01
C LYS A 61 1.77 -25.27 1.17
N ASP A 62 0.48 -25.22 1.46
CA ASP A 62 -0.19 -25.94 2.56
C ASP A 62 -1.35 -26.81 2.05
N GLU A 63 -1.39 -27.11 0.75
CA GLU A 63 -2.33 -28.06 0.12
C GLU A 63 -1.57 -29.18 -0.60
#